data_AF-A0A1M7L1R3-F1
#
_entry.id   AF-A0A1M7L1R3-F1
#
_cell.length_a   1.000
_cell.length_b   1.000
_cell.length_c   1.000
_cell.angle_alpha   90.00
_cell.angle_beta   90.00
_cell.angle_gamma   90.00
#
_symmetry.space_group_name_H-M   'P 1'
#
loop_
_entity.id
_entity.type
_entity.pdbx_description
1 polymer ?
#
loop_
_entity_poly.entity_id
_entity_poly.type
_entity_poly.pdbx_seq_one_letter_code
_entity_poly.pdbx_strand_id
1 'polypeptide(L)'
;MSRKYHLSYDAIDVKKDFGDSYDEAKRYLLCVLGNTGYLKISSYCESTLVLEYDQMQSKLFHYLKTNLAKYFHYSVSLVAISESGTGFINHSQNVHLNLRLKLELKNISCDNLKKEITNY
;
A
#
# COMPACT_ATOMS: atom_id res chain seq x y z
N MET A 1 3.71 18.38 9.27
CA MET A 1 3.79 18.36 7.80
C MET A 1 3.68 16.92 7.35
N SER A 2 2.78 16.62 6.41
CA SER A 2 2.52 15.24 6.00
C SER A 2 3.77 14.56 5.43
N ARG A 3 3.85 13.25 5.64
CA ARG A 3 4.95 12.38 5.17
C ARG A 3 4.41 11.40 4.16
N LYS A 4 5.09 11.29 3.03
CA LYS A 4 4.72 10.38 1.95
C LYS A 4 5.68 9.20 1.88
N TYR A 5 5.15 8.02 1.65
CA TYR A 5 5.89 6.79 1.46
C TYR A 5 5.53 6.21 0.10
N HIS A 6 6.53 5.81 -0.65
CA HIS A 6 6.37 5.06 -1.89
C HIS A 6 6.50 3.58 -1.57
N LEU A 7 5.48 2.80 -1.93
CA LEU A 7 5.43 1.35 -1.73
C LEU A 7 5.26 0.69 -3.09
N SER A 8 6.27 -0.10 -3.50
CA SER A 8 6.17 -0.97 -4.67
C SER A 8 6.08 -2.42 -4.21
N TYR A 9 5.24 -3.22 -4.86
CA TYR A 9 4.93 -4.57 -4.40
C TYR A 9 4.67 -5.52 -5.58
N ASP A 10 4.90 -6.81 -5.36
CA ASP A 10 4.51 -7.91 -6.23
C ASP A 10 4.25 -9.17 -5.39
N ALA A 11 3.28 -9.99 -5.78
CA ALA A 11 2.90 -11.19 -5.04
C ALA A 11 3.83 -12.36 -5.39
N ILE A 12 4.29 -13.11 -4.39
CA ILE A 12 5.30 -14.18 -4.57
C ILE A 12 4.70 -15.41 -5.27
N ASP A 13 3.62 -15.97 -4.73
CA ASP A 13 2.94 -17.14 -5.29
C ASP A 13 1.41 -16.97 -5.18
N VAL A 14 0.84 -16.29 -6.18
CA VAL A 14 -0.59 -15.98 -6.25
C VAL A 14 -1.44 -17.24 -6.25
N LYS A 15 -0.98 -18.30 -6.93
CA LYS A 15 -1.72 -19.56 -7.04
C LYS A 15 -1.85 -20.24 -5.68
N LYS A 16 -0.75 -20.36 -4.96
CA LYS A 16 -0.69 -21.02 -3.66
C LYS A 16 -1.33 -20.20 -2.56
N ASP A 17 -0.96 -18.92 -2.46
CA ASP A 17 -1.35 -18.09 -1.31
C ASP A 17 -2.69 -17.39 -1.52
N PHE A 18 -3.11 -17.15 -2.77
CA PHE A 18 -4.31 -16.37 -3.12
C PHE A 18 -5.24 -17.08 -4.11
N GLY A 19 -5.08 -18.39 -4.32
CA GLY A 19 -6.02 -19.17 -5.13
C GLY A 19 -6.08 -18.75 -6.60
N ASP A 20 -4.95 -18.28 -7.14
CA ASP A 20 -4.81 -17.78 -8.53
C ASP A 20 -5.54 -16.45 -8.77
N SER A 21 -5.85 -15.71 -7.71
CA SER A 21 -6.47 -14.38 -7.77
C SER A 21 -5.51 -13.28 -7.31
N TYR A 22 -5.01 -12.51 -8.27
CA TYR A 22 -4.23 -11.31 -7.96
C TYR A 22 -5.09 -10.24 -7.27
N ASP A 23 -6.40 -10.21 -7.54
CA ASP A 23 -7.34 -9.31 -6.87
C ASP A 23 -7.44 -9.61 -5.38
N GLU A 24 -7.41 -10.89 -4.96
CA GLU A 24 -7.36 -11.26 -3.54
C GLU A 24 -6.02 -10.90 -2.90
N ALA A 25 -4.90 -11.00 -3.65
CA ALA A 25 -3.61 -10.53 -3.17
C ALA A 25 -3.62 -9.00 -2.93
N LYS A 26 -4.12 -8.24 -3.90
CA LYS A 26 -4.28 -6.79 -3.81
C LYS A 26 -5.23 -6.40 -2.68
N ARG A 27 -6.34 -7.12 -2.51
CA ARG A 27 -7.30 -6.92 -1.42
C ARG A 27 -6.63 -7.09 -0.05
N TYR A 28 -5.87 -8.17 0.14
CA TYR A 28 -5.12 -8.39 1.38
C TYR A 28 -4.13 -7.25 1.65
N LEU A 29 -3.35 -6.85 0.64
CA LEU A 29 -2.42 -5.72 0.75
C LEU A 29 -3.15 -4.43 1.19
N LEU A 30 -4.25 -4.08 0.53
CA LEU A 30 -5.00 -2.87 0.85
C LEU A 30 -5.60 -2.90 2.26
N CYS A 31 -6.03 -4.07 2.74
CA CYS A 31 -6.49 -4.23 4.12
C CYS A 31 -5.35 -4.06 5.14
N VAL A 32 -4.16 -4.63 4.87
CA VAL A 32 -2.97 -4.41 5.70
C VAL A 32 -2.63 -2.93 5.79
N LEU A 33 -2.66 -2.22 4.65
CA LEU A 33 -2.40 -0.78 4.59
C LEU A 33 -3.49 0.04 5.29
N GLY A 34 -4.76 -0.34 5.17
CA GLY A 34 -5.89 0.33 5.82
C GLY A 34 -5.75 0.40 7.35
N ASN A 35 -5.21 -0.65 7.96
CA ASN A 35 -4.92 -0.70 9.41
C ASN A 35 -3.83 0.27 9.87
N THR A 36 -3.05 0.86 8.94
CA THR A 36 -1.97 1.81 9.30
C THR A 36 -2.47 3.24 9.55
N GLY A 37 -3.74 3.54 9.22
CA GLY A 37 -4.31 4.87 9.43
C GLY A 37 -3.73 5.95 8.51
N TYR A 38 -3.36 5.62 7.26
CA TYR A 38 -2.95 6.63 6.28
C TYR A 38 -4.06 7.67 6.06
N LEU A 39 -3.66 8.92 5.79
CA LEU A 39 -4.58 10.01 5.42
C LEU A 39 -5.05 9.87 3.97
N LYS A 40 -4.12 9.51 3.09
CA LYS A 40 -4.39 9.37 1.65
C LYS A 40 -3.54 8.25 1.06
N ILE A 41 -4.12 7.57 0.09
CA ILE A 41 -3.44 6.59 -0.74
C ILE A 41 -3.72 6.90 -2.20
N SER A 42 -2.72 6.71 -3.05
CA SER A 42 -2.86 6.90 -4.50
C SER A 42 -2.03 5.87 -5.24
N SER A 43 -2.48 5.51 -6.44
CA SER A 43 -1.75 4.61 -7.35
C SER A 43 -1.53 5.33 -8.67
N TYR A 44 -0.31 5.20 -9.18
CA TYR A 44 0.08 5.77 -10.47
C TYR A 44 0.47 4.70 -11.49
N CYS A 45 0.73 3.48 -11.02
CA CYS A 45 0.90 2.26 -11.80
C CYS A 45 0.41 1.05 -10.98
N GLU A 46 0.19 -0.08 -11.65
CA GLU A 46 -0.50 -1.26 -11.09
C GLU A 46 0.12 -1.80 -9.78
N SER A 47 1.45 -1.77 -9.69
CA SER A 47 2.24 -2.37 -8.60
C SER A 47 2.86 -1.36 -7.64
N THR A 48 2.36 -0.12 -7.61
CA THR A 48 2.92 0.92 -6.74
C THR A 48 1.84 1.82 -6.15
N LEU A 49 2.03 2.16 -4.88
CA LEU A 49 1.18 2.99 -4.07
C LEU A 49 2.00 4.10 -3.42
N VAL A 50 1.39 5.28 -3.31
CA VAL A 50 1.91 6.38 -2.50
C VAL A 50 0.95 6.57 -1.33
N LEU A 51 1.48 6.36 -0.12
CA LEU A 51 0.78 6.51 1.14
C LEU A 51 1.18 7.84 1.77
N GLU A 52 0.21 8.61 2.26
CA GLU A 52 0.43 9.87 2.95
C GLU A 52 -0.07 9.76 4.39
N TYR A 53 0.77 10.16 5.34
CA TYR A 53 0.49 10.22 6.77
C TYR A 53 0.68 11.64 7.29
N ASP A 54 0.07 11.95 8.42
CA ASP A 54 0.24 13.21 9.15
C ASP A 54 1.70 13.44 9.60
N GLN A 55 2.36 12.36 10.01
CA GLN A 55 3.70 12.34 10.57
C GLN A 55 4.49 11.10 10.13
N MET A 56 5.76 11.06 10.54
CA MET A 56 6.64 9.92 10.25
C MET A 56 6.19 8.67 11.00
N GLN A 57 6.15 7.55 10.30
CA GLN A 57 5.64 6.28 10.79
C GLN A 57 6.79 5.36 11.21
N SER A 58 7.14 5.38 12.50
CA SER A 58 8.28 4.62 13.04
C SER A 58 8.07 3.09 13.05
N LYS A 59 6.82 2.63 13.18
CA LYS A 59 6.46 1.21 13.21
C LYS A 59 6.13 0.61 11.84
N LEU A 60 5.93 1.44 10.82
CA LEU A 60 5.45 1.02 9.50
C LEU A 60 6.27 -0.11 8.90
N PHE A 61 7.59 0.03 8.87
CA PHE A 61 8.47 -0.97 8.26
C PHE A 61 8.38 -2.34 8.94
N HIS A 62 8.33 -2.35 10.28
CA HIS A 62 8.19 -3.59 11.03
C HIS A 62 6.82 -4.22 10.80
N TYR A 63 5.76 -3.43 10.86
CA TYR A 63 4.40 -3.89 10.61
C TYR A 63 4.21 -4.48 9.21
N LEU A 64 4.70 -3.79 8.17
CA LEU A 64 4.64 -4.30 6.80
C LEU A 64 5.45 -5.60 6.67
N LYS A 65 6.60 -5.70 7.33
CA LYS A 65 7.40 -6.94 7.32
C LYS A 65 6.64 -8.11 7.92
N THR A 66 6.01 -7.89 9.06
CA THR A 66 5.22 -8.93 9.75
C THR A 66 4.06 -9.43 8.90
N ASN A 67 3.35 -8.54 8.22
CA ASN A 67 2.12 -8.90 7.51
C ASN A 67 2.34 -9.26 6.03
N LEU A 68 3.35 -8.67 5.35
CA LEU A 68 3.52 -8.79 3.90
C LEU A 68 4.68 -9.68 3.47
N ALA A 69 5.77 -9.80 4.25
CA ALA A 69 7.02 -10.40 3.77
C ALA A 69 6.90 -11.88 3.37
N LYS A 70 5.89 -12.59 3.90
CA LYS A 70 5.60 -13.98 3.50
C LYS A 70 4.96 -14.08 2.11
N TYR A 71 4.19 -13.07 1.71
CA TYR A 71 3.30 -13.14 0.56
C TYR A 71 3.72 -12.22 -0.60
N PHE A 72 4.55 -11.21 -0.32
CA PHE A 72 4.94 -10.18 -1.28
C PHE A 72 6.44 -9.92 -1.28
N HIS A 73 6.99 -9.74 -2.47
CA HIS A 73 8.20 -8.93 -2.66
C HIS A 73 7.79 -7.46 -2.64
N TYR A 74 8.37 -6.66 -1.76
CA TYR A 74 8.03 -5.24 -1.70
C TYR A 74 9.21 -4.37 -1.28
N SER A 75 9.13 -3.10 -1.64
CA SER A 75 10.02 -2.04 -1.17
C SER A 75 9.21 -0.85 -0.72
N VAL A 76 9.64 -0.23 0.38
CA VAL A 76 9.01 0.98 0.90
C VAL A 76 10.09 2.03 1.15
N SER A 77 9.90 3.23 0.59
CA SER A 77 10.83 4.34 0.72
C SER A 77 10.09 5.60 1.18
N LEU A 78 10.74 6.37 2.06
CA LEU A 78 10.25 7.69 2.43
C LEU A 78 10.52 8.66 1.27
N VAL A 79 9.50 9.39 0.85
CA VAL A 79 9.63 10.43 -0.17
C VAL A 79 10.36 11.62 0.45
N ALA A 80 11.47 12.01 -0.17
CA ALA A 80 12.26 13.17 0.26
C ALA A 80 11.43 14.45 0.19
N ILE A 81 11.69 15.35 1.12
CA ILE A 81 11.09 16.69 1.14
C ILE A 81 12.18 17.66 0.71
N SER A 82 11.85 18.53 -0.23
CA SER A 82 12.73 19.62 -0.64
C SER A 82 12.93 20.64 0.49
N GLU A 83 13.90 21.52 0.34
CA GLU A 83 14.16 22.61 1.29
C GLU A 83 12.94 23.53 1.48
N SER A 84 12.08 23.65 0.46
CA SER A 84 10.83 24.42 0.52
C SER A 84 9.70 23.71 1.27
N GLY A 85 9.97 22.54 1.85
CA GLY A 85 8.94 21.78 2.56
C GLY A 85 7.92 21.18 1.59
N THR A 86 8.33 20.73 0.41
CA THR A 86 7.43 20.03 -0.53
C THR A 86 8.02 18.69 -0.94
N GLY A 87 7.26 17.61 -0.74
CA GLY A 87 7.63 16.29 -1.27
C GLY A 87 7.30 16.23 -2.75
N PHE A 88 8.28 15.88 -3.58
CA PHE A 88 8.11 15.77 -5.03
C PHE A 88 8.07 14.30 -5.46
N ILE A 89 7.05 13.96 -6.26
CA ILE A 89 6.95 12.68 -6.95
C ILE A 89 6.63 13.05 -8.40
N ASN A 90 7.52 12.69 -9.32
CA ASN A 90 7.31 12.89 -10.75
C ASN A 90 7.02 11.55 -11.41
N HIS A 91 5.91 11.49 -12.11
CA HIS A 91 5.40 10.27 -12.70
C HIS A 91 4.33 10.63 -13.71
N SER A 92 4.25 9.85 -14.78
CA SER A 92 3.15 9.95 -15.74
C SER A 92 1.88 9.43 -15.06
N GLN A 93 1.04 10.34 -14.56
CA GLN A 93 -0.16 9.97 -13.81
C GLN A 93 -1.15 9.22 -14.71
N ASN A 94 -1.40 7.95 -14.40
CA ASN A 94 -2.55 7.26 -14.95
C ASN A 94 -3.77 7.50 -14.06
N VAL A 95 -4.59 8.48 -14.45
CA VAL A 95 -5.78 8.91 -13.69
C VAL A 95 -6.78 7.75 -13.50
N HIS A 96 -6.89 6.84 -14.48
CA HIS A 96 -7.81 5.71 -14.41
C HIS A 96 -7.41 4.72 -13.30
N LEU A 97 -6.12 4.46 -13.11
CA LEU A 97 -5.65 3.57 -12.03
C LEU A 97 -5.94 4.16 -10.66
N ASN A 98 -5.71 5.45 -10.48
CA ASN A 98 -6.01 6.11 -9.22
C ASN A 98 -7.52 6.14 -8.92
N LEU A 99 -8.36 6.32 -9.95
CA LEU A 99 -9.82 6.22 -9.81
C LEU A 99 -10.26 4.80 -9.46
N ARG A 100 -9.70 3.78 -10.13
CA ARG A 100 -9.98 2.37 -9.82
C ARG A 100 -9.62 2.05 -8.37
N LEU A 101 -8.44 2.44 -7.90
CA LEU A 101 -8.02 2.26 -6.51
C LEU A 101 -9.02 2.89 -5.54
N LYS A 102 -9.49 4.12 -5.80
CA LYS A 102 -10.48 4.78 -4.94
C LYS A 102 -11.80 4.02 -4.88
N LEU A 103 -12.25 3.46 -6.00
CA LEU A 103 -13.47 2.64 -6.06
C LEU A 103 -13.27 1.33 -5.31
N GLU A 104 -12.14 0.66 -5.49
CA GLU A 104 -11.76 -0.55 -4.76
C GLU A 104 -11.77 -0.31 -3.25
N LEU A 105 -11.10 0.75 -2.78
CA LEU A 105 -11.04 1.10 -1.35
C LEU A 105 -12.40 1.43 -0.74
N LYS A 106 -13.32 2.03 -1.51
CA LYS A 106 -14.68 2.32 -1.03
C LYS A 106 -15.49 1.05 -0.79
N ASN A 107 -15.23 0.01 -1.59
CA ASN A 107 -15.99 -1.24 -1.59
C ASN A 107 -15.23 -2.41 -0.97
N ILE A 108 -14.04 -2.17 -0.42
CA ILE A 108 -13.20 -3.24 0.11
C ILE A 108 -13.81 -3.79 1.41
N SER A 109 -13.91 -5.12 1.50
CA SER A 109 -14.15 -5.81 2.76
C SER A 109 -12.86 -6.49 3.21
N CYS A 110 -12.51 -6.34 4.48
CA CYS A 110 -11.38 -7.03 5.09
C CYS A 110 -11.79 -8.29 5.85
N ASP A 111 -13.02 -8.77 5.65
CA ASP A 111 -13.53 -9.99 6.25
C ASP A 111 -13.07 -11.22 5.47
N ASN A 112 -12.92 -12.37 6.16
CA ASN A 112 -12.64 -13.66 5.53
C ASN A 112 -11.35 -13.71 4.67
N LEU A 113 -10.33 -12.92 4.99
CA LEU A 113 -9.05 -12.90 4.27
C LEU A 113 -8.25 -14.22 4.37
N LYS A 114 -8.68 -15.15 5.26
CA LYS A 114 -8.00 -16.42 5.56
C LYS A 114 -6.53 -16.26 5.97
N LYS A 115 -6.13 -15.04 6.34
CA LYS A 115 -4.81 -14.63 6.78
C LYS A 115 -5.01 -13.64 7.92
N GLU A 116 -4.27 -13.81 9.00
CA GLU A 116 -4.27 -12.85 10.09
C GLU A 116 -3.56 -11.56 9.66
N ILE A 117 -4.09 -10.43 10.14
CA ILE A 117 -3.42 -9.13 10.08
C ILE A 117 -3.21 -8.70 11.51
N THR A 118 -1.96 -8.44 11.89
CA THR A 118 -1.66 -7.95 13.25
C THR A 118 -2.20 -6.53 13.43
N ASN A 119 -2.33 -6.08 14.67
CA ASN A 119 -2.61 -4.66 14.92
C ASN A 119 -1.38 -3.80 14.58
N TYR A 120 -1.63 -2.56 14.15
CA TYR A 120 -0.61 -1.56 13.85
C TYR A 120 -0.07 -0.86 15.10
#